data_AF-A0A8K0VR09-F1
#
_entry.id   AF-A0A8K0VR09-F1
#
_cell.length_a   1.000
_cell.length_b   1.000
_cell.length_c   1.000
_cell.angle_alpha   90.00
_cell.angle_beta   90.00
_cell.angle_gamma   90.00
#
_symmetry.space_group_name_H-M   'P 1'
#
loop_
_entity.id
_entity.type
_entity.pdbx_description
1 polymer ?
#
loop_
_entity_poly.entity_id
_entity_poly.type
_entity_poly.pdbx_seq_one_letter_code
_entity_poly.pdbx_strand_id
1 'polypeptide(L)'
;MPNQNVQANTMGVALLAPNENLFWGGGAGLQRTDGVEHAQAVNDFVQTELPARVAVNMSNIVFTGVSGGSLLMSGFFIPAQMQNYANSAVELNCGALAPQVAFQNAATVMPQTKIHYQSTQQELTSLQGSIPQAVVAYEQAAADAGLSAAQINALQTVDNTPVGGHCEFDGQDFVSGVQTMLTSYASVMQGGNGVVQGIGAPSNGVVTTGVVGNENLQFSAGGRKREAEAENMVNMRWARQAEVVETGDVQLVSCDRTSC
;
A
#
# COMPACT_ATOMS: atom_id res chain seq x y z
N MET A 1 4.89 -14.87 0.73
CA MET A 1 5.26 -13.45 0.74
C MET A 1 4.76 -12.77 -0.53
N PRO A 2 4.42 -11.48 -0.47
CA PRO A 2 3.84 -10.70 -1.60
C PRO A 2 4.68 -10.75 -2.88
N ASN A 3 5.99 -10.95 -2.75
CA ASN A 3 6.98 -10.94 -3.82
C ASN A 3 7.43 -12.33 -4.30
N GLN A 4 6.81 -13.43 -3.85
CA GLN A 4 7.31 -14.78 -4.15
C GLN A 4 6.83 -15.33 -5.49
N ASN A 5 5.76 -14.78 -6.08
CA ASN A 5 5.19 -15.26 -7.34
C ASN A 5 4.97 -14.10 -8.31
N VAL A 6 5.12 -14.38 -9.61
CA VAL A 6 4.64 -13.48 -10.65
C VAL A 6 3.11 -13.47 -10.62
N GLN A 7 2.51 -12.30 -10.46
CA GLN A 7 1.05 -12.13 -10.45
C GLN A 7 0.65 -11.15 -11.54
N ALA A 8 -0.28 -11.55 -12.41
CA ALA A 8 -0.75 -10.72 -13.52
C ALA A 8 0.40 -10.11 -14.37
N ASN A 9 1.43 -10.90 -14.66
CA ASN A 9 2.65 -10.48 -15.36
C ASN A 9 3.45 -9.36 -14.66
N THR A 10 3.33 -9.24 -13.34
CA THR A 10 4.16 -8.35 -12.52
C THR A 10 5.07 -9.13 -11.59
N MET A 11 6.28 -8.62 -11.40
CA MET A 11 7.24 -9.10 -10.41
C MET A 11 7.06 -8.27 -9.14
N GLY A 12 6.85 -8.93 -8.00
CA GLY A 12 6.80 -8.23 -6.72
C GLY A 12 8.19 -7.82 -6.24
N VAL A 13 8.32 -6.59 -5.76
CA VAL A 13 9.55 -6.06 -5.15
C VAL A 13 9.21 -5.54 -3.76
N ALA A 14 9.96 -5.97 -2.75
CA ALA A 14 9.85 -5.44 -1.40
C ALA A 14 11.01 -4.45 -1.17
N LEU A 15 10.68 -3.25 -0.71
CA LEU A 15 11.66 -2.24 -0.34
C LEU A 15 11.66 -2.06 1.18
N LEU A 16 12.86 -1.97 1.75
CA LEU A 16 13.04 -1.55 3.14
C LEU A 16 13.17 -0.03 3.18
N ALA A 17 12.63 0.58 4.24
CA ALA A 17 12.81 2.01 4.43
C ALA A 17 14.31 2.32 4.63
N PRO A 18 14.81 3.45 4.09
CA PRO A 18 16.24 3.75 4.05
C PRO A 18 16.83 4.24 5.39
N ASN A 19 16.07 4.27 6.48
CA ASN A 19 16.56 4.72 7.80
C ASN A 19 16.76 3.55 8.78
N GLU A 20 17.54 3.81 9.84
CA GLU A 20 17.92 2.78 10.83
C GLU A 20 16.73 2.13 11.53
N ASN A 21 15.64 2.87 11.70
CA ASN A 21 14.41 2.38 12.34
C ASN A 21 13.49 1.62 11.38
N LEU A 22 13.84 1.53 10.09
CA LEU A 22 13.03 0.93 9.03
C LEU A 22 11.61 1.50 8.95
N PHE A 23 11.46 2.80 9.24
CA PHE A 23 10.19 3.51 9.23
C PHE A 23 10.05 4.33 7.96
N TRP A 24 9.09 3.94 7.11
CA TRP A 24 8.75 4.69 5.91
C TRP A 24 8.27 6.11 6.27
N GLY A 25 8.91 7.11 5.67
CA GLY A 25 8.72 8.53 5.97
C GLY A 25 9.37 9.02 7.26
N GLY A 26 10.11 8.18 7.98
CA GLY A 26 10.73 8.57 9.25
C GLY A 26 9.72 8.92 10.34
N GLY A 27 10.20 9.64 11.36
CA GLY A 27 9.41 10.13 12.48
C GLY A 27 8.60 9.05 13.21
N ALA A 28 7.40 9.43 13.68
CA ALA A 28 6.49 8.56 14.44
C ALA A 28 5.02 8.94 14.19
N GLY A 29 4.13 7.96 14.28
CA GLY A 29 2.69 8.16 14.10
C GLY A 29 2.36 8.79 12.73
N LEU A 30 1.66 9.93 12.73
CA LEU A 30 1.35 10.67 11.50
C LEU A 30 2.46 11.64 11.06
N GLN A 31 3.46 11.89 11.91
CA GLN A 31 4.57 12.79 11.58
C GLN A 31 5.66 12.03 10.83
N ARG A 32 5.74 12.28 9.53
CA ARG A 32 6.68 11.65 8.60
C ARG A 32 7.78 12.64 8.22
N THR A 33 8.76 12.80 9.10
CA THR A 33 9.81 13.83 9.00
C THR A 33 10.67 13.71 7.76
N ASP A 34 10.84 12.49 7.26
CA ASP A 34 11.73 12.15 6.14
C ASP A 34 10.88 11.80 4.89
N GLY A 35 9.59 12.19 4.89
CA GLY A 35 8.63 11.79 3.87
C GLY A 35 9.03 12.22 2.46
N VAL A 36 9.63 13.40 2.31
CA VAL A 36 10.09 13.91 1.01
C VAL A 36 11.26 13.07 0.49
N GLU A 37 12.28 12.88 1.33
CA GLU A 37 13.49 12.13 0.99
C GLU A 37 13.16 10.66 0.69
N HIS A 38 12.31 10.03 1.50
CA HIS A 38 11.93 8.63 1.30
C HIS A 38 11.07 8.46 0.05
N ALA A 39 10.17 9.40 -0.27
CA ALA A 39 9.40 9.35 -1.50
C ALA A 39 10.30 9.49 -2.73
N GLN A 40 11.31 10.37 -2.67
CA GLN A 40 12.32 10.47 -3.73
C GLN A 40 13.12 9.17 -3.86
N ALA A 41 13.53 8.55 -2.75
CA ALA A 41 14.28 7.30 -2.77
C ALA A 41 13.49 6.15 -3.45
N VAL A 42 12.17 6.05 -3.20
CA VAL A 42 11.31 5.08 -3.91
C VAL A 42 11.29 5.40 -5.41
N ASN A 43 11.17 6.67 -5.79
CA ASN A 43 11.18 7.08 -7.19
C ASN A 43 12.51 6.74 -7.87
N ASP A 44 13.63 7.06 -7.25
CA ASP A 44 14.97 6.82 -7.78
C ASP A 44 15.25 5.32 -7.92
N PHE A 45 14.79 4.52 -6.96
CA PHE A 45 14.86 3.07 -7.07
C PHE A 45 14.15 2.57 -8.33
N VAL A 46 12.90 2.98 -8.57
CA VAL A 46 12.13 2.50 -9.72
C VAL A 46 12.67 3.04 -11.04
N GLN A 47 13.10 4.30 -11.08
CA GLN A 47 13.56 4.96 -12.32
C GLN A 47 15.00 4.59 -12.70
N THR A 48 15.85 4.29 -11.72
CA THR A 48 17.31 4.14 -11.95
C THR A 48 17.83 2.77 -11.53
N GLU A 49 17.56 2.35 -10.29
CA GLU A 49 18.19 1.13 -9.73
C GLU A 49 17.55 -0.15 -10.26
N LEU A 50 16.22 -0.19 -10.39
CA LEU A 50 15.50 -1.36 -10.85
C LEU A 50 15.80 -1.68 -12.33
N PRO A 51 15.78 -0.71 -13.27
CA PRO A 51 16.14 -0.96 -14.68
C PRO A 51 17.59 -1.39 -14.88
N ALA A 52 18.49 -1.04 -13.96
CA ALA A 52 19.88 -1.49 -14.01
C ALA A 52 20.06 -2.98 -13.67
N ARG A 53 19.04 -3.63 -13.09
CA ARG A 53 19.10 -5.02 -12.59
C ARG A 53 18.16 -5.96 -13.34
N VAL A 54 17.02 -5.45 -13.81
CA VAL A 54 16.00 -6.24 -14.52
C VAL A 54 15.40 -5.42 -15.66
N ALA A 55 14.82 -6.09 -16.66
CA ALA A 55 14.01 -5.41 -17.66
C ALA A 55 12.70 -4.93 -17.03
N VAL A 56 12.46 -3.62 -17.05
CA VAL A 56 11.27 -2.99 -16.44
C VAL A 56 10.38 -2.40 -17.52
N ASN A 57 9.08 -2.71 -17.46
CA ASN A 57 8.07 -1.97 -18.22
C ASN A 57 7.58 -0.80 -17.38
N MET A 58 8.10 0.39 -17.65
CA MET A 58 7.77 1.62 -16.89
C MET A 58 6.30 2.05 -17.04
N SER A 59 5.59 1.54 -18.05
CA SER A 59 4.14 1.75 -18.21
C SER A 59 3.30 0.75 -17.40
N ASN A 60 3.94 -0.16 -16.67
CA ASN A 60 3.27 -1.17 -15.83
C ASN A 60 3.93 -1.25 -14.45
N ILE A 61 4.05 -0.10 -13.80
CA ILE A 61 4.48 0.01 -12.40
C ILE A 61 3.23 0.18 -11.55
N VAL A 62 3.14 -0.57 -10.46
CA VAL A 62 2.04 -0.49 -9.50
C VAL A 62 2.62 -0.56 -8.09
N PHE A 63 1.96 0.09 -7.15
CA PHE A 63 2.48 0.28 -5.80
C PHE A 63 1.51 -0.22 -4.75
N THR A 64 2.06 -0.65 -3.63
CA THR A 64 1.32 -0.92 -2.40
C THR A 64 2.09 -0.38 -1.22
N GLY A 65 1.39 0.31 -0.33
CA GLY A 65 1.87 0.67 0.99
C GLY A 65 1.13 -0.15 2.04
N VAL A 66 1.77 -0.39 3.18
CA VAL A 66 1.13 -0.94 4.39
C VAL A 66 1.50 -0.05 5.57
N SER A 67 0.50 0.36 6.36
CA SER A 67 0.68 1.18 7.56
C SER A 67 1.54 2.43 7.27
N GLY A 68 2.73 2.55 7.86
CA GLY A 68 3.69 3.63 7.58
C GLY A 68 4.06 3.78 6.09
N GLY A 69 4.12 2.68 5.35
CA GLY A 69 4.32 2.73 3.89
C GLY A 69 3.17 3.44 3.18
N SER A 70 1.92 3.18 3.57
CA SER A 70 0.75 3.87 3.01
C SER A 70 0.73 5.35 3.37
N LEU A 71 1.18 5.71 4.57
CA LEU A 71 1.32 7.11 5.00
C LEU A 71 2.38 7.85 4.18
N LEU A 72 3.52 7.21 3.89
CA LEU A 72 4.52 7.75 2.96
C LEU A 72 3.93 7.91 1.56
N MET A 73 3.26 6.87 1.05
CA MET A 73 2.73 6.87 -0.31
C MET A 73 1.71 7.99 -0.50
N SER A 74 0.69 8.06 0.35
CA SER A 74 -0.37 9.06 0.26
C SER A 74 0.04 10.46 0.73
N GLY A 75 0.95 10.59 1.69
CA GLY A 75 1.39 11.90 2.15
C GLY A 75 2.36 12.58 1.18
N PHE A 76 3.24 11.81 0.52
CA PHE A 76 4.43 12.36 -0.14
C PHE A 76 4.66 11.80 -1.53
N PHE A 77 4.59 10.47 -1.72
CA PHE A 77 4.90 9.87 -3.02
C PHE A 77 3.88 10.21 -4.10
N ILE A 78 2.59 10.00 -3.82
CA ILE A 78 1.53 10.31 -4.79
C ILE A 78 1.57 11.79 -5.21
N PRO A 79 1.61 12.78 -4.28
CA PRO A 79 1.59 14.17 -4.68
C PRO A 79 2.89 14.65 -5.33
N ALA A 80 4.06 14.06 -5.02
CA ALA A 80 5.33 14.52 -5.59
C ALA A 80 5.80 13.75 -6.83
N GLN A 81 5.60 12.43 -6.86
CA GLN A 81 6.30 11.51 -7.78
C GLN A 81 5.36 10.79 -8.75
N MET A 82 4.05 10.72 -8.48
CA MET A 82 3.14 9.90 -9.28
C MET A 82 3.03 10.32 -10.75
N GLN A 83 3.30 11.60 -11.04
CA GLN A 83 3.41 12.11 -12.41
C GLN A 83 4.42 11.35 -13.29
N ASN A 84 5.38 10.64 -12.69
CA ASN A 84 6.38 9.84 -13.38
C ASN A 84 5.86 8.45 -13.80
N TYR A 85 4.64 8.07 -13.41
CA TYR A 85 4.08 6.73 -13.60
C TYR A 85 2.68 6.80 -14.23
N ALA A 86 2.63 6.82 -15.56
CA ALA A 86 1.38 6.86 -16.30
C ALA A 86 0.54 5.57 -16.13
N ASN A 87 -0.78 5.70 -16.06
CA ASN A 87 -1.73 4.58 -15.94
C ASN A 87 -1.43 3.61 -14.77
N SER A 88 -0.94 4.13 -13.67
CA SER A 88 -0.46 3.33 -12.53
C SER A 88 -1.50 3.24 -11.41
N ALA A 89 -1.17 2.49 -10.36
CA ALA A 89 -2.07 2.13 -9.28
C ALA A 89 -1.34 2.17 -7.92
N VAL A 90 -2.02 2.60 -6.87
CA VAL A 90 -1.52 2.59 -5.50
C VAL A 90 -2.57 2.00 -4.55
N GLU A 91 -2.22 0.89 -3.89
CA GLU A 91 -3.02 0.30 -2.82
C GLU A 91 -2.49 0.77 -1.45
N LEU A 92 -3.34 1.43 -0.68
CA LEU A 92 -3.03 2.01 0.62
C LEU A 92 -3.69 1.16 1.70
N ASN A 93 -2.92 0.25 2.28
CA ASN A 93 -3.40 -0.64 3.33
C ASN A 93 -3.20 0.00 4.71
N CYS A 94 -4.25 0.06 5.52
CA CYS A 94 -4.28 0.44 6.93
C CYS A 94 -3.53 1.73 7.26
N GLY A 95 -3.62 2.73 6.39
CA GLY A 95 -3.04 4.04 6.62
C GLY A 95 -3.19 4.95 5.40
N ALA A 96 -3.45 6.23 5.64
CA ALA A 96 -3.35 7.26 4.62
C ALA A 96 -3.19 8.64 5.28
N LEU A 97 -2.52 9.55 4.57
CA LEU A 97 -2.42 10.97 4.87
C LEU A 97 -2.97 11.74 3.68
N ALA A 98 -3.64 12.86 3.94
CA ALA A 98 -3.81 13.88 2.90
C ALA A 98 -2.43 14.33 2.39
N PRO A 99 -2.32 14.89 1.17
CA PRO A 99 -1.05 15.42 0.66
C PRO A 99 -0.35 16.32 1.68
N GLN A 100 0.87 15.95 2.06
CA GLN A 100 1.74 16.70 3.00
C GLN A 100 2.70 17.63 2.26
N VAL A 101 2.72 17.55 0.93
CA VAL A 101 3.49 18.40 0.02
C VAL A 101 2.58 18.89 -1.10
N ALA A 102 3.02 19.92 -1.82
CA ALA A 102 2.29 20.43 -2.97
C ALA A 102 2.12 19.34 -4.04
N PHE A 103 0.90 19.15 -4.51
CA PHE A 103 0.58 18.17 -5.54
C PHE A 103 1.11 18.63 -6.89
N GLN A 104 2.10 17.92 -7.41
CA GLN A 104 2.70 18.14 -8.72
C GLN A 104 1.79 17.56 -9.81
N ASN A 105 1.29 18.43 -10.70
CA ASN A 105 0.49 18.06 -11.87
C ASN A 105 -0.74 17.18 -11.55
N ALA A 106 -1.47 17.51 -10.48
CA ALA A 106 -2.68 16.78 -10.06
C ALA A 106 -3.68 16.57 -11.22
N ALA A 107 -3.88 17.60 -12.06
CA ALA A 107 -4.76 17.54 -13.24
C ALA A 107 -4.38 16.43 -14.26
N THR A 108 -3.10 16.05 -14.30
CA THR A 108 -2.61 14.94 -15.13
C THR A 108 -2.57 13.63 -14.35
N VAL A 109 -2.24 13.64 -13.07
CA VAL A 109 -2.12 12.42 -12.24
C VAL A 109 -3.49 11.79 -11.96
N MET A 110 -4.46 12.58 -11.50
CA MET A 110 -5.75 12.08 -11.04
C MET A 110 -6.59 11.34 -12.09
N PRO A 111 -6.61 11.74 -13.39
CA PRO A 111 -7.31 10.98 -14.42
C PRO A 111 -6.73 9.59 -14.74
N GLN A 112 -5.51 9.28 -14.33
CA GLN A 112 -4.79 8.06 -14.75
C GLN A 112 -4.21 7.24 -13.60
N THR A 113 -4.35 7.68 -12.35
CA THR A 113 -3.89 6.93 -11.18
C THR A 113 -5.07 6.32 -10.46
N LYS A 114 -5.03 5.00 -10.28
CA LYS A 114 -5.97 4.30 -9.41
C LYS A 114 -5.47 4.31 -7.97
N ILE A 115 -6.34 4.63 -7.02
CA ILE A 115 -6.02 4.63 -5.58
C ILE A 115 -7.06 3.79 -4.86
N HIS A 116 -6.63 2.79 -4.09
CA HIS A 116 -7.51 2.05 -3.19
C HIS A 116 -7.09 2.26 -1.74
N TYR A 117 -8.05 2.58 -0.89
CA TYR A 117 -7.88 2.71 0.55
C TYR A 117 -8.51 1.50 1.24
N GLN A 118 -7.70 0.64 1.82
CA GLN A 118 -8.19 -0.48 2.64
C GLN A 118 -7.92 -0.18 4.11
N SER A 119 -8.95 -0.31 4.94
CA SER A 119 -8.87 -0.18 6.39
C SER A 119 -9.70 -1.27 7.06
N THR A 120 -9.73 -1.25 8.39
CA THR A 120 -10.61 -2.07 9.23
C THR A 120 -11.47 -1.20 10.15
N GLN A 121 -12.48 -1.78 10.80
CA GLN A 121 -13.36 -1.05 11.74
C GLN A 121 -12.73 -0.76 13.11
N GLN A 122 -11.64 -1.45 13.48
CA GLN A 122 -10.92 -1.25 14.75
C GLN A 122 -9.49 -0.74 14.51
N GLU A 123 -9.35 0.12 13.51
CA GLU A 123 -8.08 0.73 13.13
C GLU A 123 -7.51 1.64 14.24
N LEU A 124 -6.21 1.93 14.21
CA LEU A 124 -5.56 2.85 15.16
C LEU A 124 -6.27 4.20 15.21
N THR A 125 -6.47 4.73 16.41
CA THR A 125 -7.23 5.98 16.61
C THR A 125 -6.68 7.16 15.80
N SER A 126 -5.35 7.27 15.66
CA SER A 126 -4.72 8.32 14.85
C SER A 126 -5.10 8.22 13.37
N LEU A 127 -5.31 7.00 12.86
CA LEU A 127 -5.66 6.72 11.47
C LEU A 127 -7.16 6.87 11.16
N GLN A 128 -8.02 6.70 12.16
CA GLN A 128 -9.47 6.84 12.00
C GLN A 128 -9.87 8.26 11.52
N GLY A 129 -9.05 9.27 11.83
CA GLY A 129 -9.19 10.61 11.26
C GLY A 129 -8.40 10.83 9.97
N SER A 130 -7.17 10.31 9.90
CA SER A 130 -6.27 10.61 8.78
C SER A 130 -6.71 9.95 7.47
N ILE A 131 -7.29 8.74 7.52
CA ILE A 131 -7.76 8.02 6.33
C ILE A 131 -8.94 8.75 5.66
N PRO A 132 -10.04 9.10 6.35
CA PRO A 132 -11.11 9.92 5.76
C PRO A 132 -10.61 11.25 5.19
N GLN A 133 -9.69 11.93 5.89
CA GLN A 133 -9.12 13.19 5.40
C GLN A 133 -8.34 13.01 4.10
N ALA A 134 -7.60 11.89 3.96
CA ALA A 134 -6.92 11.56 2.72
C ALA A 134 -7.91 11.31 1.60
N VAL A 135 -8.95 10.48 1.84
CA VAL A 135 -10.00 10.18 0.85
C VAL A 135 -10.61 11.47 0.31
N VAL A 136 -11.05 12.37 1.20
CA VAL A 136 -11.62 13.67 0.81
C VAL A 136 -10.63 14.52 0.00
N ALA A 137 -9.36 14.57 0.41
CA ALA A 137 -8.36 15.39 -0.29
C ALA A 137 -8.07 14.90 -1.71
N TYR A 138 -8.00 13.58 -1.91
CA TYR A 138 -7.75 12.97 -3.22
C TYR A 138 -8.98 12.96 -4.11
N GLU A 139 -10.18 12.82 -3.53
CA GLU A 139 -11.43 13.04 -4.25
C GLU A 139 -11.51 14.48 -4.76
N GLN A 140 -11.23 15.47 -3.91
CA GLN A 140 -11.21 16.87 -4.31
C GLN A 140 -10.17 17.15 -5.39
N ALA A 141 -8.96 16.60 -5.27
CA ALA A 141 -7.92 16.75 -6.31
C ALA A 141 -8.38 16.18 -7.66
N ALA A 142 -9.15 15.10 -7.67
CA ALA A 142 -9.71 14.52 -8.89
C ALA A 142 -10.88 15.35 -9.44
N ALA A 143 -11.75 15.88 -8.57
CA ALA A 143 -12.81 16.79 -8.97
C ALA A 143 -12.25 18.08 -9.58
N ASP A 144 -11.20 18.65 -8.98
CA ASP A 144 -10.48 19.83 -9.48
C ASP A 144 -9.78 19.56 -10.83
N ALA A 145 -9.38 18.31 -11.07
CA ALA A 145 -8.89 17.83 -12.37
C ALA A 145 -10.00 17.65 -13.42
N GLY A 146 -11.27 17.92 -13.07
CA GLY A 146 -12.42 17.86 -13.97
C GLY A 146 -13.07 16.49 -14.09
N LEU A 147 -12.77 15.53 -13.20
CA LEU A 147 -13.44 14.23 -13.20
C LEU A 147 -14.85 14.34 -12.64
N SER A 148 -15.78 13.64 -13.27
CA SER A 148 -17.11 13.40 -12.70
C SER A 148 -17.04 12.40 -11.54
N ALA A 149 -18.04 12.42 -10.65
CA ALA A 149 -18.14 11.46 -9.55
C ALA A 149 -18.03 9.99 -10.00
N ALA A 150 -18.59 9.65 -11.17
CA ALA A 150 -18.48 8.30 -11.73
C ALA A 150 -17.04 7.94 -12.14
N GLN A 151 -16.29 8.89 -12.71
CA GLN A 151 -14.88 8.70 -13.05
C GLN A 151 -14.01 8.61 -11.80
N ILE A 152 -14.30 9.43 -10.78
CA ILE A 152 -13.63 9.37 -9.48
C ILE A 152 -13.86 7.98 -8.87
N ASN A 153 -15.11 7.50 -8.78
CA ASN A 153 -15.42 6.18 -8.22
C ASN A 153 -14.83 5.00 -9.00
N ALA A 154 -14.51 5.17 -10.28
CA ALA A 154 -13.81 4.15 -11.06
C ALA A 154 -12.29 4.08 -10.75
N LEU A 155 -11.71 5.20 -10.31
CA LEU A 155 -10.28 5.33 -10.03
C LEU A 155 -9.94 5.33 -8.54
N GLN A 156 -10.88 5.72 -7.69
CA GLN A 156 -10.69 5.87 -6.26
C GLN A 156 -11.74 5.05 -5.53
N THR A 157 -11.27 4.07 -4.74
CA THR A 157 -12.14 3.18 -3.99
C THR A 157 -11.69 3.08 -2.54
N VAL A 158 -12.62 2.79 -1.64
CA VAL A 158 -12.37 2.68 -0.21
C VAL A 158 -13.20 1.55 0.39
N ASP A 159 -12.60 0.82 1.33
CA ASP A 159 -13.30 -0.14 2.16
C ASP A 159 -12.73 -0.15 3.58
N ASN A 160 -13.62 -0.12 4.58
CA ASN A 160 -13.25 -0.37 5.97
C ASN A 160 -14.19 -1.37 6.67
N THR A 161 -14.93 -2.15 5.88
CA THR A 161 -15.89 -3.14 6.41
C THR A 161 -15.29 -4.28 7.24
N PRO A 162 -14.01 -4.71 7.07
CA PRO A 162 -13.45 -5.77 7.89
C PRO A 162 -13.47 -5.45 9.39
N VAL A 163 -13.94 -6.41 10.20
CA VAL A 163 -14.00 -6.28 11.66
C VAL A 163 -12.70 -6.79 12.28
N GLY A 164 -11.60 -6.10 12.02
CA GLY A 164 -10.28 -6.38 12.58
C GLY A 164 -9.61 -5.12 13.14
N GLY A 165 -8.48 -5.30 13.84
CA GLY A 165 -7.59 -4.23 14.27
C GLY A 165 -6.70 -3.69 13.14
N HIS A 166 -5.59 -3.05 13.50
CA HIS A 166 -4.64 -2.46 12.54
C HIS A 166 -4.11 -3.49 11.53
N CYS A 167 -4.47 -3.32 10.26
CA CYS A 167 -4.15 -4.20 9.13
C CYS A 167 -4.64 -5.65 9.24
N GLU A 168 -5.55 -5.95 10.18
CA GLU A 168 -6.14 -7.29 10.34
C GLU A 168 -7.32 -7.45 9.38
N PHE A 169 -7.07 -7.34 8.07
CA PHE A 169 -8.12 -7.31 7.05
C PHE A 169 -8.94 -8.60 6.97
N ASP A 170 -8.36 -9.74 7.35
CA ASP A 170 -9.04 -11.04 7.46
C ASP A 170 -9.69 -11.26 8.84
N GLY A 171 -9.63 -10.26 9.72
CA GLY A 171 -10.10 -10.34 11.10
C GLY A 171 -9.25 -11.22 12.02
N GLN A 172 -8.06 -11.65 11.61
CA GLN A 172 -7.20 -12.56 12.39
C GLN A 172 -5.97 -11.85 12.97
N ASP A 173 -4.99 -11.52 12.13
CA ASP A 173 -3.76 -10.86 12.55
C ASP A 173 -3.16 -9.97 11.46
N PHE A 174 -2.22 -9.11 11.86
CA PHE A 174 -1.59 -8.12 10.99
C PHE A 174 -0.98 -8.76 9.72
N VAL A 175 -0.25 -9.87 9.84
CA VAL A 175 0.47 -10.43 8.69
C VAL A 175 -0.47 -11.22 7.78
N SER A 176 -1.39 -11.98 8.34
CA SER A 176 -2.37 -12.73 7.54
C SER A 176 -3.33 -11.77 6.82
N GLY A 177 -3.76 -10.69 7.49
CA GLY A 177 -4.54 -9.61 6.89
C GLY A 177 -3.80 -8.94 5.74
N VAL A 178 -2.57 -8.47 5.96
CA VAL A 178 -1.75 -7.86 4.91
C VAL A 178 -1.52 -8.82 3.74
N GLN A 179 -1.21 -10.09 4.01
CA GLN A 179 -1.02 -11.10 2.97
C GLN A 179 -2.33 -11.34 2.18
N THR A 180 -3.50 -11.24 2.82
CA THR A 180 -4.80 -11.38 2.16
C THR A 180 -5.01 -10.31 1.09
N MET A 181 -4.73 -9.04 1.42
CA MET A 181 -4.80 -7.94 0.45
C MET A 181 -3.75 -8.08 -0.64
N LEU A 182 -2.49 -8.34 -0.27
CA LEU A 182 -1.40 -8.44 -1.25
C LEU A 182 -1.54 -9.62 -2.21
N THR A 183 -2.17 -10.73 -1.78
CA THR A 183 -2.49 -11.86 -2.68
C THR A 183 -3.64 -11.51 -3.63
N SER A 184 -4.47 -10.55 -3.26
CA SER A 184 -5.64 -10.09 -4.02
C SER A 184 -5.36 -8.79 -4.79
N TYR A 185 -4.12 -8.30 -4.80
CA TYR A 185 -3.74 -7.02 -5.41
C TYR A 185 -4.25 -6.90 -6.85
N ALA A 186 -4.05 -7.93 -7.67
CA ALA A 186 -4.51 -7.92 -9.06
C ALA A 186 -6.04 -7.80 -9.17
N SER A 187 -6.77 -8.45 -8.25
CA SER A 187 -8.23 -8.37 -8.17
C SER A 187 -8.71 -6.95 -7.87
N VAL A 188 -8.00 -6.25 -6.98
CA VAL A 188 -8.36 -4.91 -6.51
C VAL A 188 -7.87 -3.82 -7.46
N MET A 189 -6.62 -3.89 -7.91
CA MET A 189 -5.91 -2.78 -8.58
C MET A 189 -5.68 -2.97 -10.08
N GLN A 190 -5.57 -4.20 -10.58
CA GLN A 190 -5.17 -4.47 -11.98
C GLN A 190 -6.35 -4.93 -12.86
N GLY A 191 -7.49 -4.25 -12.75
CA GLY A 191 -8.67 -4.49 -13.59
C GLY A 191 -9.50 -5.74 -13.22
N GLY A 192 -9.26 -6.32 -12.05
CA GLY A 192 -10.11 -7.39 -11.51
C GLY A 192 -11.48 -6.92 -11.00
N ASN A 193 -12.20 -7.83 -10.36
CA ASN A 193 -13.58 -7.61 -9.91
C ASN A 193 -13.68 -7.06 -8.47
N GLY A 194 -12.55 -6.75 -7.84
CA GLY A 194 -12.49 -6.24 -6.47
C GLY A 194 -12.79 -7.26 -5.38
N VAL A 195 -12.93 -8.56 -5.72
CA VAL A 195 -13.15 -9.63 -4.74
C VAL A 195 -11.83 -9.96 -4.05
N VAL A 196 -11.83 -9.94 -2.72
CA VAL A 196 -10.72 -10.34 -1.86
C VAL A 196 -11.14 -11.58 -1.08
N GLN A 197 -10.56 -12.73 -1.45
CA GLN A 197 -10.81 -13.97 -0.72
C GLN A 197 -10.21 -13.90 0.68
N GLY A 198 -11.00 -14.17 1.71
CA GLY A 198 -10.56 -14.05 3.12
C GLY A 198 -11.12 -12.81 3.81
N ILE A 199 -11.69 -11.86 3.05
CA ILE A 199 -12.55 -10.80 3.57
C ILE A 199 -14.00 -11.25 3.35
N GLY A 200 -14.72 -11.49 4.43
CA GLY A 200 -16.12 -11.89 4.37
C GLY A 200 -16.83 -11.65 5.70
N ALA A 201 -18.09 -11.23 5.63
CA ALA A 201 -18.95 -10.79 6.72
C ALA A 201 -18.32 -9.72 7.67
N PRO A 202 -18.91 -8.51 7.78
CA PRO A 202 -20.16 -8.08 7.17
C PRO A 202 -20.04 -7.74 5.68
N SER A 203 -18.83 -7.71 5.12
CA SER A 203 -18.63 -7.48 3.68
C SER A 203 -18.97 -8.71 2.83
N ASN A 204 -19.31 -8.48 1.57
CA ASN A 204 -19.51 -9.53 0.56
C ASN A 204 -18.20 -9.94 -0.15
N GLY A 205 -17.06 -9.51 0.39
CA GLY A 205 -15.72 -9.71 -0.16
C GLY A 205 -15.33 -8.75 -1.27
N VAL A 206 -16.21 -7.85 -1.73
CA VAL A 206 -15.89 -6.83 -2.73
C VAL A 206 -15.47 -5.54 -2.04
N VAL A 207 -14.22 -5.11 -2.23
CA VAL A 207 -13.63 -3.94 -1.53
C VAL A 207 -13.55 -2.69 -2.39
N THR A 208 -13.98 -2.75 -3.65
CA THR A 208 -13.83 -1.67 -4.63
C THR A 208 -15.01 -0.68 -4.63
N THR A 209 -15.59 -0.41 -3.47
CA THR A 209 -16.62 0.64 -3.32
C THR A 209 -16.01 2.01 -3.62
N GLY A 210 -16.63 2.80 -4.51
CA GLY A 210 -16.12 4.13 -4.89
C GLY A 210 -16.15 5.13 -3.74
N VAL A 211 -15.20 6.08 -3.71
CA VAL A 211 -15.05 7.04 -2.60
C VAL A 211 -16.17 8.08 -2.48
N VAL A 212 -16.75 8.53 -3.59
CA VAL A 212 -17.75 9.61 -3.58
C VAL A 212 -19.00 9.13 -2.85
N GLY A 213 -19.34 9.80 -1.75
CA GLY A 213 -20.40 9.45 -0.81
C GLY A 213 -20.01 8.39 0.24
N ASN A 214 -18.78 7.89 0.23
CA ASN A 214 -18.23 6.89 1.16
C ASN A 214 -16.97 7.38 1.90
N GLU A 215 -16.74 8.70 1.95
CA GLU A 215 -15.59 9.34 2.59
C GLU A 215 -15.63 9.21 4.11
N ASN A 216 -16.85 9.12 4.67
CA ASN A 216 -17.10 8.98 6.09
C ASN A 216 -17.07 7.50 6.52
N LEU A 217 -15.87 6.95 6.63
CA LEU A 217 -15.65 5.58 7.08
C LEU A 217 -16.18 5.33 8.50
N GLN A 218 -16.75 4.14 8.71
CA GLN A 218 -17.41 3.79 9.97
C GLN A 218 -16.47 2.98 10.87
N PHE A 219 -15.93 3.63 11.90
CA PHE A 219 -15.07 2.96 12.88
C PHE A 219 -15.85 2.59 14.14
N SER A 220 -15.60 1.41 14.67
CA SER A 220 -16.27 0.88 15.85
C SER A 220 -15.70 1.50 17.13
N ALA A 221 -16.59 1.99 18.01
CA ALA A 221 -16.23 2.50 19.32
C ALA A 221 -15.94 1.33 20.28
N GLY A 222 -14.70 0.82 20.31
CA GLY A 222 -14.33 -0.20 21.31
C GLY A 222 -13.06 -1.00 21.06
N GLY A 223 -12.61 -1.13 19.81
CA GLY A 223 -11.40 -1.89 19.46
C GLY A 223 -10.12 -1.06 19.51
N ARG A 224 -9.82 -0.45 20.65
CA ARG A 224 -8.65 0.46 20.76
C ARG A 224 -7.36 -0.34 21.01
N LYS A 225 -6.73 -0.87 19.95
CA LYS A 225 -5.30 -1.22 20.07
C LYS A 225 -4.50 0.09 20.10
N ARG A 226 -3.84 0.37 21.23
CA ARG A 226 -3.01 1.58 21.40
C ARG A 226 -1.73 1.45 20.56
N GLU A 227 -1.19 2.56 20.07
CA GLU A 227 0.09 2.62 19.31
C GLU A 227 1.24 1.82 19.97
N ALA A 228 1.28 1.76 21.30
CA ALA A 228 2.27 1.00 22.06
C ALA A 228 2.24 -0.53 21.83
N GLU A 229 1.10 -1.10 21.42
CA GLU A 229 1.02 -2.53 21.06
C GLU A 229 1.55 -2.80 19.64
N ALA A 230 1.53 -1.79 18.76
CA ALA A 230 2.09 -1.89 17.41
C ALA A 230 3.64 -1.87 17.42
N GLU A 231 4.27 -1.06 18.28
CA GLU A 231 5.74 -1.06 18.45
C GLU A 231 6.28 -2.43 18.89
N ASN A 232 5.57 -3.12 19.79
CA ASN A 232 5.94 -4.47 20.22
C ASN A 232 5.78 -5.52 19.11
N MET A 233 4.87 -5.33 18.14
CA MET A 233 4.71 -6.27 17.02
C MET A 233 5.81 -6.13 15.96
N VAL A 234 6.31 -4.90 15.73
CA VAL A 234 7.47 -4.66 14.85
C VAL A 234 8.70 -5.35 15.42
N ASN A 235 8.95 -5.19 16.73
CA ASN A 235 10.10 -5.80 17.40
C ASN A 235 10.03 -7.34 17.47
N MET A 236 8.84 -7.93 17.64
CA MET A 236 8.71 -9.39 17.78
C MET A 236 8.86 -10.21 16.48
N ARG A 237 8.66 -9.62 15.29
CA ARG A 237 8.69 -10.39 14.02
C ARG A 237 10.00 -10.28 13.24
N TRP A 238 10.74 -9.17 13.30
CA TRP A 238 12.06 -9.09 12.62
C TRP A 238 13.17 -9.80 13.39
N ALA A 239 13.07 -9.91 14.73
CA ALA A 239 13.98 -10.73 15.52
C ALA A 239 13.91 -12.24 15.15
N ARG A 240 12.78 -12.72 14.62
CA ARG A 240 12.65 -14.09 14.09
C ARG A 240 13.21 -14.27 12.68
N GLN A 241 13.41 -13.19 11.92
CA GLN A 241 14.14 -13.25 10.64
C GLN A 241 15.65 -13.10 10.81
N ALA A 242 16.09 -12.58 11.96
CA ALA A 242 17.50 -12.51 12.35
C ALA A 242 18.04 -13.83 12.94
N GLU A 243 17.24 -14.91 12.99
CA GLU A 243 17.81 -16.25 13.07
C GLU A 243 18.53 -16.51 11.74
N VAL A 244 19.84 -16.28 11.77
CA VAL A 244 20.79 -16.64 10.73
C VAL A 244 20.50 -18.08 10.33
N VAL A 245 19.90 -18.25 9.15
CA VAL A 245 20.05 -19.51 8.42
C VAL A 245 21.53 -19.56 8.08
N GLU A 246 22.30 -20.32 8.86
CA GLU A 246 23.60 -20.78 8.39
C GLU A 246 23.33 -21.51 7.07
N THR A 247 23.69 -20.88 5.97
CA THR A 247 23.66 -21.51 4.66
C THR A 247 24.73 -22.59 4.69
N GLY A 248 24.31 -23.81 5.05
CA GLY A 248 25.06 -25.00 4.71
C GLY A 248 25.28 -25.02 3.20
N ASP A 249 26.54 -25.16 2.82
CA ASP A 249 27.10 -25.15 1.47
C ASP A 249 26.10 -25.31 0.32
N VAL A 250 25.91 -24.24 -0.44
CA VAL A 250 25.25 -24.29 -1.76
C VAL A 250 26.17 -25.05 -2.71
N GLN A 251 25.91 -26.35 -2.91
CA GLN A 251 26.46 -27.06 -4.06
C GLN A 251 25.75 -26.55 -5.32
N LEU A 252 26.45 -25.69 -6.07
CA LEU A 252 26.13 -25.39 -7.45
C LEU A 252 26.27 -26.68 -8.27
N VAL A 253 25.14 -27.31 -8.61
CA VAL A 253 25.11 -28.40 -9.58
C VAL A 253 25.35 -27.78 -10.95
N SER A 254 26.57 -27.94 -11.48
CA SER A 254 26.90 -27.60 -12.86
C SER A 254 26.29 -28.65 -13.80
N CYS A 255 25.26 -28.29 -14.57
CA CYS A 255 24.79 -29.11 -15.67
C CYS A 255 25.64 -28.85 -16.93
N ASP A 256 26.12 -29.90 -17.58
CA ASP A 256 26.69 -29.87 -18.93
C ASP A 256 25.64 -30.35 -19.95
N ARG A 257 25.79 -29.88 -21.20
CA ARG A 257 24.92 -29.90 -22.39
C ARG A 257 24.35 -31.24 -22.85
N THR A 258 24.48 -32.31 -22.08
CA THR A 258 23.96 -33.63 -22.49
C THR A 258 23.05 -34.34 -21.50
N SER A 259 22.81 -33.84 -20.28
CA SER A 259 21.68 -34.29 -19.45
C SER A 259 21.56 -33.54 -18.12
N CYS A 260 20.31 -33.35 -17.67
CA CYS A 260 19.97 -33.17 -16.25
C CYS A 260 19.54 -34.52 -15.66
#